data_AF-A0A7J8RB09-F1
#
_entry.id   AF-A0A7J8RB09-F1
#
_cell.length_a   1.000
_cell.length_b   1.000
_cell.length_c   1.000
_cell.angle_alpha   90.00
_cell.angle_beta   90.00
_cell.angle_gamma   90.00
#
_symmetry.space_group_name_H-M   'P 1'
#
loop_
_entity.id
_entity.type
_entity.pdbx_description
1 polymer ?
#
loop_
_entity_poly.entity_id
_entity_poly.type
_entity_poly.pdbx_seq_one_letter_code
_entity_poly.pdbx_strand_id
1 'polypeptide(L)'
;MIVNMGPHYPSMHGVLRLIVTLDGEDIVDCEPILERVEGIGVIGGEEAINWGLSGSILQASGIKWDLRKVNHYECYDEFDWEIQ
;
A
#
# COMPACT_ATOMS: atom_id res chain seq x y z
N MET A 1 13.71 9.23 -21.19
CA MET A 1 12.47 9.92 -21.62
C MET A 1 11.51 9.99 -20.45
N ILE A 2 10.76 11.09 -20.27
CA ILE A 2 9.72 11.17 -19.22
C ILE A 2 8.36 10.88 -19.85
N VAL A 3 7.58 9.98 -19.24
CA VAL A 3 6.24 9.59 -19.67
C VAL A 3 5.24 9.83 -18.53
N ASN A 4 4.15 10.53 -18.83
CA ASN A 4 3.05 10.70 -17.89
C ASN A 4 2.01 9.60 -18.14
N MET A 5 1.79 8.74 -17.16
CA MET A 5 0.82 7.65 -17.22
C MET A 5 -0.35 7.91 -16.27
N GLY A 6 -1.56 8.00 -16.82
CA GLY A 6 -2.81 8.21 -16.08
C GLY A 6 -3.61 9.44 -16.54
N PRO A 7 -4.81 9.71 -15.98
CA PRO A 7 -5.38 9.12 -14.77
C PRO A 7 -5.90 7.70 -14.98
N HIS A 8 -5.27 6.73 -14.33
CA HIS A 8 -5.85 5.39 -14.27
C HIS A 8 -6.90 5.38 -13.15
N TYR A 9 -7.99 4.64 -13.34
CA TYR A 9 -8.99 4.38 -12.29
C TYR A 9 -8.73 2.97 -11.71
N PRO A 10 -7.71 2.79 -10.85
CA PRO A 10 -7.56 1.54 -10.13
C PRO A 10 -8.80 1.35 -9.26
N SER A 11 -9.52 0.27 -9.55
CA SER A 11 -10.76 -0.11 -8.88
C SER A 11 -10.63 0.08 -7.37
N MET A 12 -11.33 1.09 -6.85
CA MET A 12 -11.57 1.42 -5.43
C MET A 12 -10.65 2.39 -4.67
N HIS A 13 -9.57 2.98 -5.22
CA HIS A 13 -8.70 3.88 -4.43
C HIS A 13 -8.27 5.19 -5.10
N GLY A 14 -9.16 5.77 -5.90
CA GLY A 14 -8.94 7.10 -6.46
C GLY A 14 -8.13 7.09 -7.75
N VAL A 15 -7.91 8.28 -8.29
CA VAL A 15 -7.21 8.46 -9.56
C VAL A 15 -5.71 8.37 -9.31
N LEU A 16 -5.04 7.40 -9.92
CA LEU A 16 -3.59 7.28 -9.87
C LEU A 16 -2.98 7.91 -11.12
N ARG A 17 -2.08 8.88 -10.91
CA ARG A 17 -1.22 9.45 -11.95
C ARG A 17 0.22 9.23 -11.55
N LEU A 18 1.03 8.74 -12.48
CA LEU A 18 2.45 8.49 -12.30
C LEU A 18 3.23 9.27 -13.36
N ILE A 19 4.31 9.93 -12.94
CA ILE A 19 5.32 10.46 -13.83
C ILE A 19 6.49 9.49 -13.80
N VAL A 20 6.80 8.87 -14.92
CA VAL A 20 7.79 7.78 -15.01
C VAL A 20 8.96 8.23 -15.88
N THR A 21 10.18 8.03 -15.41
CA THR A 21 11.39 8.25 -16.20
C THR A 21 11.88 6.90 -16.74
N LEU A 22 12.10 6.87 -18.05
CA LEU A 22 12.53 5.69 -18.81
C LEU A 22 13.94 5.85 -19.36
N ASP A 23 14.72 4.76 -19.33
CA ASP A 23 15.92 4.55 -20.15
C ASP A 23 15.67 3.37 -21.10
N GLY A 24 15.43 3.66 -22.37
CA GLY A 24 14.94 2.64 -23.32
C GLY A 24 13.59 2.07 -22.87
N GLU A 25 13.58 0.77 -22.55
CA GLU A 25 12.40 0.03 -22.06
C GLU A 25 12.36 -0.07 -20.52
N ASP A 26 13.42 0.35 -19.84
CA ASP A 26 13.56 0.25 -18.39
C ASP A 26 13.00 1.49 -17.68
N ILE A 27 12.22 1.28 -16.61
CA ILE A 27 11.79 2.34 -15.70
C ILE A 27 12.93 2.61 -14.70
N VAL A 28 13.51 3.80 -14.75
CA VAL A 28 14.58 4.22 -13.85
C VAL A 28 14.10 5.10 -12.70
N ASP A 29 12.92 5.71 -12.83
CA ASP A 29 12.30 6.51 -11.77
C ASP A 29 10.77 6.59 -11.91
N CYS A 30 10.07 6.79 -10.80
CA CYS A 30 8.61 6.89 -10.76
C CYS A 30 8.14 7.81 -9.63
N GLU A 31 7.52 8.92 -10.00
CA GLU A 31 6.92 9.89 -9.09
C GLU A 31 5.38 9.77 -9.11
N PRO A 32 4.75 9.30 -8.02
CA PRO A 32 3.30 9.26 -7.92
C PRO A 32 2.72 10.64 -7.55
N ILE A 33 1.64 11.03 -8.21
CA ILE A 33 0.87 12.24 -7.88
C ILE A 33 -0.28 11.85 -6.94
N LEU A 34 -0.16 12.23 -5.67
CA LEU A 34 -1.03 11.75 -4.57
C LEU A 34 -2.13 12.73 -4.13
N GLU A 35 -2.31 13.86 -4.82
CA GLU A 35 -3.24 14.96 -4.43
C GLU A 35 -4.68 14.52 -4.07
N ARG A 36 -5.14 13.38 -4.59
CA ARG A 36 -6.50 12.87 -4.35
C ARG A 36 -6.64 11.99 -3.11
N VAL A 37 -5.53 11.50 -2.57
CA VAL A 37 -5.52 10.48 -1.50
C VAL A 37 -4.69 10.90 -0.30
N GLU A 38 -3.70 11.77 -0.48
CA GLU A 38 -2.84 12.24 0.61
C GLU A 38 -3.66 12.97 1.68
N GLY A 39 -3.51 12.55 2.94
CA GLY A 39 -4.19 13.13 4.09
C GLY A 39 -5.68 12.78 4.21
N ILE A 40 -6.23 11.92 3.34
CA ILE A 40 -7.63 11.47 3.42
C ILE A 40 -7.71 10.13 4.13
N GLY A 41 -8.66 9.99 5.06
CA GLY A 41 -8.92 8.72 5.76
C GLY A 41 -7.78 8.32 6.70
N VAL A 42 -7.10 9.29 7.31
CA VAL A 42 -6.07 9.05 8.32
C VAL A 42 -6.72 8.44 9.56
N ILE A 43 -6.27 7.25 9.94
CA ILE A 43 -6.76 6.49 11.11
C ILE A 43 -5.55 6.11 11.95
N GLY A 44 -5.56 6.46 13.24
CA GLY A 44 -4.50 6.07 14.17
C GLY A 44 -4.59 4.60 14.59
N GLY A 45 -3.47 4.04 15.08
CA GLY A 45 -3.42 2.64 15.53
C GLY A 45 -4.44 2.29 16.62
N GLU A 46 -4.62 3.17 17.62
CA GLU A 46 -5.62 2.97 18.68
C GLU A 46 -7.05 3.01 18.15
N GLU A 47 -7.35 3.94 17.23
CA GLU A 47 -8.67 4.04 16.59
C GLU A 47 -8.96 2.80 15.75
N ALA A 48 -7.97 2.33 14.99
CA ALA A 48 -8.08 1.11 14.19
C ALA A 48 -8.41 -0.11 15.06
N ILE A 49 -7.77 -0.26 16.21
CA ILE A 49 -8.06 -1.34 17.18
C ILE A 49 -9.46 -1.16 17.77
N ASN A 50 -9.80 0.03 18.24
CA ASN A 50 -11.08 0.31 18.89
C ASN A 50 -12.28 0.11 17.96
N TRP A 51 -12.11 0.38 16.66
CA TRP A 51 -13.14 0.17 15.64
C TRP A 51 -13.14 -1.26 15.06
N GLY A 52 -12.24 -2.13 15.51
CA GLY A 52 -12.14 -3.51 15.04
C GLY A 52 -11.69 -3.62 13.58
N LEU A 53 -10.89 -2.67 13.10
CA LEU A 53 -10.32 -2.71 11.75
C LEU A 53 -9.26 -3.82 11.69
N SER A 54 -9.10 -4.42 10.51
CA SER A 54 -8.21 -5.57 10.31
C SER A 54 -7.47 -5.48 8.97
N GLY A 55 -6.50 -6.38 8.79
CA GLY A 55 -5.73 -6.49 7.55
C GLY A 55 -4.97 -5.21 7.23
N SER A 56 -5.08 -4.77 5.97
CA SER A 56 -4.31 -3.64 5.44
C SER A 56 -4.58 -2.32 6.14
N ILE A 57 -5.81 -2.07 6.64
CA ILE A 57 -6.10 -0.82 7.35
C ILE A 57 -5.37 -0.79 8.69
N LEU A 58 -5.38 -1.91 9.43
CA LEU A 58 -4.69 -2.02 10.71
C LEU A 58 -3.17 -1.86 10.54
N GLN A 59 -2.62 -2.47 9.48
CA GLN A 59 -1.20 -2.35 9.12
C GLN A 59 -0.83 -0.92 8.69
N ALA A 60 -1.64 -0.29 7.83
CA ALA A 60 -1.45 1.10 7.40
C ALA A 60 -1.53 2.11 8.55
N SER A 61 -2.30 1.81 9.60
CA SER A 61 -2.35 2.58 10.84
C SER A 61 -1.13 2.37 11.76
N GLY A 62 -0.13 1.60 11.32
CA GLY A 62 1.14 1.39 12.02
C GLY A 62 1.17 0.18 12.96
N ILE A 63 0.13 -0.67 12.95
CA ILE A 63 0.06 -1.85 13.81
C ILE A 63 0.58 -3.07 13.04
N LYS A 64 1.75 -3.58 13.45
CA LYS A 64 2.37 -4.80 12.89
C LYS A 64 1.64 -6.06 13.33
N TRP A 65 0.47 -6.30 12.73
CA TRP A 65 -0.39 -7.44 13.04
C TRP A 65 -0.81 -8.19 11.77
N ASP A 66 -0.62 -9.51 11.78
CA ASP A 66 -1.04 -10.39 10.68
C ASP A 66 -1.35 -11.79 11.22
N LEU A 67 -2.53 -12.32 10.88
CA LEU A 67 -2.96 -13.64 11.34
C LEU A 67 -2.03 -14.77 10.89
N ARG A 68 -1.37 -14.61 9.73
CA ARG A 68 -0.45 -15.62 9.19
C ARG A 68 0.80 -15.79 10.05
N LYS A 69 1.24 -14.72 10.72
CA LYS A 69 2.36 -14.76 11.68
C LYS A 69 1.92 -15.16 13.09
N VAL A 70 0.66 -14.91 13.47
CA VAL A 70 0.16 -15.19 14.84
C VAL A 70 -0.35 -16.62 14.98
N ASN A 71 -1.11 -17.10 14.01
CA ASN A 71 -1.78 -18.41 14.07
C ASN A 71 -0.99 -19.52 13.37
N HIS A 72 0.15 -19.22 12.74
CA HIS A 72 1.08 -20.21 12.17
C HIS A 72 0.38 -21.31 11.36
N TYR A 73 -0.47 -20.92 10.40
CA TYR A 73 -1.23 -21.86 9.59
C TYR A 73 -0.60 -22.05 8.19
N GLU A 74 -0.93 -23.17 7.55
CA GLU A 74 -0.38 -23.55 6.24
C GLU A 74 1.16 -23.57 6.25
N CYS A 75 1.80 -23.07 5.19
CA CYS A 75 3.25 -23.03 5.03
C CYS A 75 3.84 -21.62 5.20
N TYR A 76 3.11 -20.68 5.81
CA TYR A 76 3.59 -19.29 5.94
C TYR A 76 4.86 -19.14 6.77
N ASP A 77 5.17 -20.12 7.62
CA ASP A 77 6.40 -20.18 8.42
C ASP A 77 7.61 -20.69 7.64
N GLU A 78 7.41 -21.29 6.45
CA GLU A 78 8.50 -21.78 5.61
C GLU A 78 9.17 -20.66 4.78
N PHE A 79 8.57 -19.47 4.76
CA PHE A 79 9.06 -18.32 4.00
C PHE A 79 9.69 -17.27 4.92
N ASP A 80 10.77 -16.66 4.44
CA ASP A 80 11.34 -15.47 5.05
C ASP A 80 10.57 -14.23 4.55
N TRP A 81 9.75 -13.64 5.43
CA TRP A 81 8.94 -12.47 5.11
C TRP A 81 8.57 -11.69 6.37
N GLU A 82 8.31 -10.39 6.20
CA GLU A 82 7.96 -9.45 7.28
C GLU A 82 6.58 -8.82 7.04
N ILE A 83 5.92 -8.41 8.12
CA ILE A 83 4.71 -7.61 8.05
C ILE A 83 5.10 -6.20 7.57
N GLN A 84 4.42 -5.73 6.52
CA GLN A 84 4.66 -4.42 5.89
C GLN A 84 4.33 -3.25 6.83
#